data_AF-A0A357AQX7-F1
#
_entry.id   AF-A0A357AQX7-F1
#
_cell.length_a   1.000
_cell.length_b   1.000
_cell.length_c   1.000
_cell.angle_alpha   90.00
_cell.angle_beta   90.00
_cell.angle_gamma   90.00
#
_symmetry.space_group_name_H-M   'P 1'
#
loop_
_entity.id
_entity.type
_entity.pdbx_description
1 polymer ?
#
loop_
_entity_poly.entity_id
_entity_poly.type
_entity_poly.pdbx_seq_one_letter_code
_entity_poly.pdbx_strand_id
1 'polypeptide(L)'
;VKLVPPSMDKTYYNWTNNIKDWCISRQLWWGHRIPAYYCKDCGNIMVATKDNAPCECSKCHSKNIQQDEDTLDTWFSSALWPFSTLGWPDETEDLKYFFPTDVLVTGYDIIFFWVIRMIFSSYEHMGTKPFSTVMFHGLVRDAQGRKMSKSLGNGIDPLEVIDQYGTDALRFMLISGSAPGSDIRYIPERVVAARNFANKVWNASRFIMMNINSLTEAGIQVPTEKPDESTFTVADKWILSKVNELAADATDKLDKFELGVAGDKIEDFIWNEFCDWYIEMVKPRLYGEDAATKVSAIWTLEYVLTQSLKLLHPYMPFVTEEIYVALREQLGGKMADGDTAESIMVSNWPVKRDDLVFTKEEQDTELIKAAVKSVRDIRISLNVPPSKKAHIYVVSDDENVRRVFEEAGSFAKALACASDITVQADKAGIADDALSGVIPGATIFVPFADMVDVEKEKERLTKEKERLEKELERSNKMLSNENFVKKAPEKKLAEERAKQKDYEDMMEKVKQQLAHLEGLN
;
A
#
# COMPACT_ATOMS: atom_id res chain seq x y z
N VAL A 1 20.65 4.77 -22.09
CA VAL A 1 19.88 3.94 -21.13
C VAL A 1 19.67 4.77 -19.88
N LYS A 2 18.44 4.90 -19.36
CA LYS A 2 18.15 5.58 -18.09
C LYS A 2 18.27 4.59 -16.94
N LEU A 3 19.02 4.91 -15.88
CA LEU A 3 19.10 4.05 -14.69
C LEU A 3 18.24 4.64 -13.58
N VAL A 4 17.44 3.79 -12.93
CA VAL A 4 16.56 4.15 -11.83
C VAL A 4 16.92 3.26 -10.63
N PRO A 5 17.28 3.82 -9.45
CA PRO A 5 17.40 5.25 -9.17
C PRO A 5 18.64 5.88 -9.84
N PRO A 6 18.67 7.23 -10.03
CA PRO A 6 19.80 7.92 -10.65
C PRO A 6 21.16 7.73 -9.95
N SER A 7 21.16 7.35 -8.67
CA SER A 7 22.37 7.04 -7.92
C SER A 7 23.17 5.87 -8.51
N MET A 8 22.55 5.01 -9.32
CA MET A 8 23.20 3.88 -9.98
C MET A 8 24.15 4.29 -11.10
N ASP A 9 24.03 5.51 -11.64
CA ASP A 9 24.91 6.04 -12.67
C ASP A 9 26.38 6.00 -12.24
N LYS A 10 26.66 6.41 -11.00
CA LYS A 10 28.02 6.40 -10.44
C LYS A 10 28.61 4.98 -10.44
N THR A 11 27.83 4.00 -10.01
CA THR A 11 28.24 2.59 -9.97
C THR A 11 28.50 2.06 -11.38
N TYR A 12 27.60 2.38 -12.32
CA TYR A 12 27.73 1.99 -13.72
C TYR A 12 29.00 2.57 -14.36
N TYR A 13 29.18 3.88 -14.33
CA TYR A 13 30.33 4.55 -14.98
C TYR A 13 31.66 4.20 -14.32
N ASN A 14 31.69 4.03 -13.00
CA ASN A 14 32.92 3.59 -12.33
C ASN A 14 33.39 2.23 -12.86
N TRP A 15 32.47 1.32 -13.14
CA TRP A 15 32.82 0.00 -13.64
C TRP A 15 33.18 0.04 -15.13
N THR A 16 32.37 0.69 -15.97
CA THR A 16 32.62 0.72 -17.42
C THR A 16 33.89 1.49 -17.78
N ASN A 17 34.22 2.56 -17.05
CA ASN A 17 35.45 3.33 -17.29
C ASN A 17 36.74 2.59 -16.88
N ASN A 18 36.63 1.52 -16.09
CA ASN A 18 37.77 0.75 -15.55
C ASN A 18 37.67 -0.75 -15.88
N ILE A 19 36.87 -1.10 -16.89
CA ILE A 19 36.64 -2.49 -17.28
C ILE A 19 37.97 -3.14 -17.73
N LYS A 20 38.14 -4.43 -17.44
CA LYS A 20 39.26 -5.26 -17.90
C LYS A 20 38.75 -6.36 -18.81
N ASP A 21 39.66 -6.94 -19.60
CA ASP A 21 39.38 -8.07 -20.45
C ASP A 21 38.63 -9.17 -19.70
N TRP A 22 37.50 -9.57 -20.26
CA TRP A 22 36.66 -10.59 -19.69
C TRP A 22 37.14 -11.97 -20.14
N CYS A 23 37.66 -12.75 -19.20
CA CYS A 23 37.90 -14.18 -19.43
C CYS A 23 36.55 -14.91 -19.57
N ILE A 24 36.21 -15.30 -20.81
CA ILE A 24 34.96 -15.98 -21.15
C ILE A 24 35.03 -17.50 -21.09
N SER A 25 36.21 -18.11 -20.97
CA SER A 25 36.35 -19.57 -20.88
C SER A 25 36.23 -20.08 -19.44
N ARG A 26 35.66 -21.27 -19.28
CA ARG A 26 35.44 -21.94 -17.98
C ARG A 26 35.71 -23.44 -18.11
N GLN A 27 36.47 -23.99 -17.15
CA GLN A 27 36.71 -25.42 -17.01
C GLN A 27 35.55 -26.08 -16.24
N LEU A 28 34.34 -25.97 -16.79
CA LEU A 28 33.10 -26.51 -16.23
C LEU A 28 32.42 -27.46 -17.22
N TRP A 29 31.71 -28.45 -16.69
CA TRP A 29 30.95 -29.39 -17.53
C TRP A 29 29.63 -28.80 -18.04
N TRP A 30 29.08 -27.82 -17.32
CA TRP A 30 27.80 -27.19 -17.66
C TRP A 30 28.03 -25.81 -18.28
N GLY A 31 27.71 -25.69 -19.57
CA GLY A 31 27.78 -24.45 -20.32
C GLY A 31 27.81 -24.69 -21.83
N HIS A 32 27.76 -23.62 -22.61
CA HIS A 32 27.90 -23.73 -24.07
C HIS A 32 29.37 -24.01 -24.41
N ARG A 33 29.64 -25.11 -25.12
CA ARG A 33 31.01 -25.47 -25.49
C ARG A 33 31.61 -24.42 -26.42
N ILE A 34 32.87 -24.03 -26.18
CA ILE A 34 33.54 -23.03 -27.02
C ILE A 34 33.68 -23.60 -28.46
N PRO A 35 33.30 -22.85 -29.50
CA PRO A 35 33.36 -23.33 -30.90
C PRO A 35 34.78 -23.27 -31.49
N ALA A 36 35.83 -23.37 -30.67
CA ALA A 36 37.22 -23.37 -31.11
C ALA A 36 37.75 -24.80 -31.23
N TYR A 37 38.63 -25.05 -32.20
CA TYR A 37 39.22 -26.35 -32.51
C TYR A 37 40.73 -26.20 -32.66
N TYR A 38 41.47 -27.14 -32.08
CA TYR A 38 42.93 -27.20 -32.12
C TYR A 38 43.40 -28.38 -32.97
N CYS A 39 44.27 -28.13 -33.94
CA CYS A 39 44.97 -29.18 -34.64
C CYS A 39 46.08 -29.76 -33.77
N LYS A 40 46.07 -31.07 -33.53
CA LYS A 40 47.07 -31.75 -32.69
C LYS A 40 48.41 -31.98 -33.38
N ASP A 41 48.47 -31.87 -34.71
CA ASP A 41 49.71 -32.08 -35.45
C ASP A 41 50.51 -30.79 -35.64
N CYS A 42 49.85 -29.63 -35.80
CA CYS A 42 50.53 -28.35 -36.06
C CYS A 42 50.16 -27.20 -35.10
N GLY A 43 49.25 -27.42 -34.15
CA GLY A 43 48.83 -26.42 -33.16
C GLY A 43 47.93 -25.30 -33.67
N ASN A 44 47.49 -25.34 -34.94
CA ASN A 44 46.61 -24.31 -35.49
C ASN A 44 45.24 -24.26 -34.80
N ILE A 45 44.72 -23.06 -34.57
CA ILE A 45 43.41 -22.81 -33.96
C ILE A 45 42.40 -22.46 -35.08
N MET A 46 41.21 -23.04 -35.02
CA MET A 46 40.11 -22.78 -35.96
C MET A 46 38.83 -22.52 -35.15
N VAL A 47 38.06 -21.51 -35.50
CA VAL A 47 36.80 -21.20 -34.82
C VAL A 47 35.64 -21.46 -35.78
N ALA A 48 34.70 -22.30 -35.35
CA ALA A 48 33.53 -22.65 -36.12
C ALA A 48 32.53 -21.49 -36.19
N THR A 49 31.85 -21.37 -37.33
CA THR A 49 30.66 -20.52 -37.50
C THR A 49 29.42 -21.40 -37.60
N LYS A 50 28.21 -20.79 -37.61
CA LYS A 50 26.92 -21.50 -37.74
C LYS A 50 26.93 -22.50 -38.90
N ASP A 51 27.56 -22.13 -40.01
CA ASP A 51 27.54 -22.90 -41.26
C ASP A 51 28.85 -23.66 -41.55
N ASN A 52 29.87 -23.56 -40.68
CA ASN A 52 31.20 -24.09 -40.96
C ASN A 52 31.89 -24.65 -39.72
N ALA A 53 31.56 -25.89 -39.37
CA ALA A 53 32.34 -26.67 -38.41
C ALA A 53 33.55 -27.32 -39.12
N PRO A 54 34.78 -27.14 -38.62
CA PRO A 54 35.97 -27.66 -39.29
C PRO A 54 36.01 -29.20 -39.23
N CYS A 55 36.23 -29.84 -40.38
CA CYS A 55 36.44 -31.30 -40.50
C CYS A 55 37.92 -31.68 -40.67
N GLU A 56 38.78 -30.72 -40.99
CA GLU A 56 40.23 -30.85 -41.09
C GLU A 56 40.91 -29.52 -40.76
N CYS A 57 42.21 -29.57 -40.52
CA CYS A 57 43.01 -28.39 -40.22
C CYS A 57 43.14 -27.46 -41.44
N SER A 58 42.72 -26.19 -41.31
CA SER A 58 42.84 -25.20 -42.37
C SER A 58 44.29 -24.85 -42.79
N LYS A 59 45.30 -25.33 -42.03
CA LYS A 59 46.72 -25.07 -42.30
C LYS A 59 47.49 -26.28 -42.83
N CYS A 60 47.28 -27.47 -42.25
CA CYS A 60 48.01 -28.68 -42.63
C CYS A 60 47.14 -29.81 -43.18
N HIS A 61 45.82 -29.58 -43.32
CA HIS A 61 44.82 -30.55 -43.78
C HIS A 61 44.74 -31.85 -42.96
N SER A 62 45.37 -31.87 -41.77
CA SER A 62 45.22 -32.99 -40.84
C SER A 62 43.80 -33.08 -40.31
N LYS A 63 43.26 -34.29 -40.23
CA LYS A 63 41.98 -34.60 -39.57
C LYS A 63 42.10 -34.76 -38.05
N ASN A 64 43.32 -34.68 -37.51
CA ASN A 64 43.59 -34.76 -36.07
C ASN A 64 43.30 -33.40 -35.39
N ILE A 65 42.02 -33.06 -35.32
CA ILE A 65 41.51 -31.83 -34.70
C ILE A 65 40.65 -32.17 -33.48
N GLN A 66 40.72 -31.34 -32.45
CA GLN A 66 39.92 -31.48 -31.24
C GLN A 66 39.28 -30.14 -30.89
N GLN A 67 37.95 -30.13 -30.68
CA GLN A 67 37.25 -28.97 -30.15
C GLN A 67 37.70 -28.69 -28.72
N ASP A 68 37.82 -27.42 -28.35
CA ASP A 68 38.06 -26.94 -26.99
C ASP A 68 37.11 -27.63 -26.00
N GLU A 69 37.65 -28.09 -24.88
CA GLU A 69 36.86 -28.76 -23.84
C GLU A 69 36.23 -27.76 -22.87
N ASP A 70 36.68 -26.51 -22.90
CA ASP A 70 36.12 -25.43 -22.10
C ASP A 70 34.70 -25.06 -22.56
N THR A 71 33.95 -24.52 -21.60
CA THR A 71 32.64 -23.91 -21.81
C THR A 71 32.72 -22.39 -21.71
N LEU A 72 31.73 -21.71 -22.28
CA LEU A 72 31.54 -20.27 -22.14
C LEU A 72 30.97 -19.94 -20.76
N ASP A 73 31.42 -18.81 -20.21
CA ASP A 73 30.89 -18.20 -18.99
C ASP A 73 29.36 -18.05 -19.08
N THR A 74 28.63 -18.37 -18.01
CA THR A 74 27.15 -18.23 -18.00
C THR A 74 26.72 -16.79 -18.30
N TRP A 75 27.50 -15.82 -17.85
CA TRP A 75 27.24 -14.40 -18.15
C TRP A 75 27.42 -14.05 -19.63
N PHE A 76 28.12 -14.88 -20.42
CA PHE A 76 28.25 -14.72 -21.88
C PHE A 76 26.92 -14.97 -22.57
N SER A 77 26.24 -16.08 -22.28
CA SER A 77 24.92 -16.32 -22.85
C SER A 77 23.87 -15.37 -22.27
N SER A 78 23.90 -15.07 -20.96
CA SER A 78 22.97 -14.13 -20.34
C SER A 78 23.08 -12.69 -20.88
N ALA A 79 24.25 -12.29 -21.38
CA ALA A 79 24.45 -10.99 -22.01
C ALA A 79 23.69 -10.84 -23.34
N LEU A 80 23.33 -11.96 -23.98
CA LEU A 80 22.61 -11.96 -25.26
C LEU A 80 21.09 -11.95 -25.10
N TRP A 81 20.61 -12.09 -23.85
CA TRP A 81 19.19 -12.22 -23.51
C TRP A 81 18.23 -11.25 -24.22
N PRO A 82 18.51 -9.92 -24.31
CA PRO A 82 17.54 -8.95 -24.84
C PRO A 82 17.12 -9.17 -26.29
N PHE A 83 17.94 -9.87 -27.08
CA PHE A 83 17.70 -10.11 -28.50
C PHE A 83 17.71 -11.60 -28.86
N SER A 84 18.48 -12.44 -28.15
CA SER A 84 18.51 -13.89 -28.41
C SER A 84 17.17 -14.57 -28.10
N THR A 85 16.41 -14.03 -27.15
CA THR A 85 15.06 -14.51 -26.80
C THR A 85 14.02 -14.20 -27.86
N LEU A 86 14.30 -13.23 -28.73
CA LEU A 86 13.42 -12.80 -29.80
C LEU A 86 13.77 -13.47 -31.13
N GLY A 87 14.73 -14.41 -31.14
CA GLY A 87 15.09 -15.17 -32.35
C GLY A 87 16.37 -14.72 -33.05
N TRP A 88 17.12 -13.77 -32.50
CA TRP A 88 18.48 -13.50 -32.94
C TRP A 88 19.33 -14.79 -32.84
N PRO A 89 20.19 -15.11 -33.83
CA PRO A 89 20.72 -14.23 -34.88
C PRO A 89 19.85 -14.08 -36.13
N ASP A 90 18.68 -14.69 -36.20
CA ASP A 90 17.78 -14.56 -37.35
C ASP A 90 16.91 -13.28 -37.21
N GLU A 91 16.51 -12.68 -38.33
CA GLU A 91 15.70 -11.44 -38.36
C GLU A 91 14.20 -11.75 -38.24
N THR A 92 13.74 -12.09 -37.04
CA THR A 92 12.34 -12.41 -36.79
C THR A 92 11.45 -11.17 -36.66
N GLU A 93 10.14 -11.34 -36.84
CA GLU A 93 9.16 -10.27 -36.59
C GLU A 93 9.14 -9.85 -35.11
N ASP A 94 9.33 -10.78 -34.16
CA ASP A 94 9.40 -10.48 -32.73
C ASP A 94 10.61 -9.60 -32.40
N LEU A 95 11.78 -9.90 -33.00
CA LEU A 95 12.97 -9.08 -32.84
C LEU A 95 12.72 -7.66 -33.37
N LYS A 96 12.05 -7.53 -34.51
CA LYS A 96 11.71 -6.23 -35.10
C LYS A 96 10.70 -5.43 -34.28
N TYR A 97 9.74 -6.10 -33.65
CA TYR A 97 8.66 -5.45 -32.91
C TYR A 97 9.06 -5.10 -31.46
N PHE A 98 9.71 -6.03 -30.75
CA PHE A 98 9.96 -5.89 -29.30
C PHE A 98 11.36 -5.35 -28.95
N PHE A 99 12.29 -5.27 -29.90
CA PHE A 99 13.64 -4.76 -29.65
C PHE A 99 13.85 -3.36 -30.28
N PRO A 100 14.43 -2.39 -29.54
CA PRO A 100 14.87 -2.48 -28.14
C PRO A 100 13.71 -2.48 -27.14
N THR A 101 13.90 -3.14 -25.99
CA THR A 101 12.83 -3.24 -24.97
C THR A 101 12.68 -1.95 -24.15
N ASP A 102 11.58 -1.78 -23.41
CA ASP A 102 11.32 -0.55 -22.66
C ASP A 102 12.04 -0.49 -21.31
N VAL A 103 11.81 -1.49 -20.44
CA VAL A 103 12.28 -1.51 -19.05
C VAL A 103 12.87 -2.86 -18.67
N LEU A 104 14.12 -2.87 -18.24
CA LEU A 104 14.72 -4.01 -17.52
C LEU A 104 14.54 -3.81 -16.01
N VAL A 105 13.89 -4.75 -15.34
CA VAL A 105 13.73 -4.74 -13.86
C VAL A 105 14.67 -5.77 -13.25
N THR A 106 15.53 -5.36 -12.30
CA THR A 106 16.48 -6.30 -11.67
C THR A 106 17.04 -5.81 -10.34
N GLY A 107 17.65 -6.70 -9.56
CA GLY A 107 18.40 -6.35 -8.35
C GLY A 107 19.71 -5.63 -8.69
N TYR A 108 20.12 -4.65 -7.89
CA TYR A 108 21.38 -3.93 -8.13
C TYR A 108 22.63 -4.83 -8.03
N ASP A 109 22.52 -6.01 -7.41
CA ASP A 109 23.66 -6.91 -7.17
C ASP A 109 24.23 -7.55 -8.44
N ILE A 110 23.47 -7.55 -9.53
CA ILE A 110 23.89 -8.07 -10.84
C ILE A 110 24.08 -6.99 -11.91
N ILE A 111 24.21 -5.72 -11.52
CA ILE A 111 24.53 -4.62 -12.46
C ILE A 111 25.78 -4.92 -13.29
N PHE A 112 26.86 -5.39 -12.65
CA PHE A 112 28.14 -5.67 -13.31
C PHE A 112 28.11 -6.94 -14.16
N PHE A 113 27.42 -7.96 -13.65
CA PHE A 113 27.45 -9.29 -14.24
C PHE A 113 26.45 -9.44 -15.39
N TRP A 114 25.35 -8.68 -15.38
CA TRP A 114 24.27 -8.85 -16.33
C TRP A 114 23.94 -7.57 -17.07
N VAL A 115 23.54 -6.50 -16.38
CA VAL A 115 23.04 -5.27 -17.01
C VAL A 115 24.08 -4.66 -17.94
N ILE A 116 25.31 -4.45 -17.44
CA ILE A 116 26.38 -3.86 -18.27
C ILE A 116 26.73 -4.76 -19.45
N ARG A 117 26.71 -6.09 -19.25
CA ARG A 117 27.01 -7.05 -20.31
C ARG A 117 25.97 -7.04 -21.42
N MET A 118 24.69 -7.02 -21.06
CA MET A 118 23.61 -6.84 -22.04
C MET A 118 23.76 -5.55 -22.83
N ILE A 119 24.15 -4.45 -22.17
CA ILE A 119 24.33 -3.17 -22.84
C ILE A 119 25.45 -3.24 -23.88
N PHE A 120 26.66 -3.66 -23.51
CA PHE A 120 27.75 -3.68 -24.50
C PHE A 120 27.52 -4.76 -25.58
N SER A 121 26.96 -5.93 -25.24
CA SER A 121 26.68 -6.98 -26.23
C SER A 121 25.63 -6.54 -27.24
N SER A 122 24.63 -5.78 -26.79
CA SER A 122 23.63 -5.18 -27.69
C SER A 122 24.24 -4.12 -28.61
N TYR A 123 25.11 -3.24 -28.11
CA TYR A 123 25.78 -2.27 -28.97
C TYR A 123 26.71 -2.94 -29.99
N GLU A 124 27.42 -4.00 -29.57
CA GLU A 124 28.29 -4.77 -30.45
C GLU A 124 27.53 -5.52 -31.54
N HIS A 125 26.48 -6.26 -31.17
CA HIS A 125 25.79 -7.16 -32.10
C HIS A 125 24.60 -6.53 -32.82
N MET A 126 23.95 -5.53 -32.22
CA MET A 126 22.71 -4.91 -32.71
C MET A 126 22.87 -3.42 -33.03
N GLY A 127 24.01 -2.80 -32.71
CA GLY A 127 24.27 -1.38 -32.98
C GLY A 127 23.43 -0.39 -32.16
N THR A 128 22.68 -0.85 -31.17
CA THR A 128 21.77 -0.02 -30.36
C THR A 128 21.66 -0.52 -28.92
N LYS A 129 21.00 0.27 -28.07
CA LYS A 129 20.72 -0.07 -26.67
C LYS A 129 19.81 -1.31 -26.59
N PRO A 130 19.93 -2.17 -25.56
CA PRO A 130 19.04 -3.33 -25.39
C PRO A 130 17.68 -2.95 -24.79
N PHE A 131 17.67 -1.90 -23.96
CA PHE A 131 16.51 -1.37 -23.26
C PHE A 131 16.60 0.15 -23.10
N SER A 132 15.45 0.83 -22.98
CA SER A 132 15.39 2.27 -22.72
C SER A 132 15.73 2.62 -21.26
N THR A 133 15.21 1.85 -20.31
CA THR A 133 15.34 2.08 -18.86
C THR A 133 15.79 0.81 -18.12
N VAL A 134 16.57 0.96 -17.06
CA VAL A 134 16.82 -0.08 -16.06
C VAL A 134 16.28 0.37 -14.72
N MET A 135 15.31 -0.35 -14.18
CA MET A 135 14.77 -0.15 -12.85
C MET A 135 15.42 -1.16 -11.90
N PHE A 136 16.27 -0.64 -11.02
CA PHE A 136 16.89 -1.40 -9.96
C PHE A 136 15.99 -1.42 -8.74
N HIS A 137 15.67 -2.61 -8.24
CA HIS A 137 15.14 -2.79 -6.90
C HIS A 137 16.27 -3.22 -5.95
N GLY A 138 16.05 -3.05 -4.64
CA GLY A 138 16.95 -3.60 -3.64
C GLY A 138 16.73 -5.10 -3.43
N LEU A 139 17.44 -5.66 -2.45
CA LEU A 139 17.31 -7.07 -2.09
C LEU A 139 16.31 -7.25 -0.94
N VAL A 140 15.59 -8.37 -0.96
CA VAL A 140 14.80 -8.80 0.18
C VAL A 140 15.74 -9.35 1.25
N ARG A 141 15.64 -8.80 2.46
CA ARG A 141 16.42 -9.15 3.64
C ARG A 141 15.53 -9.82 4.68
N ASP A 142 16.13 -10.60 5.58
CA ASP A 142 15.39 -11.10 6.75
C ASP A 142 14.94 -9.95 7.67
N ALA A 143 14.15 -10.27 8.70
CA ALA A 143 13.62 -9.27 9.65
C ALA A 143 14.72 -8.48 10.37
N GLN A 144 15.94 -9.04 10.49
CA GLN A 144 17.11 -8.38 11.08
C GLN A 144 17.94 -7.59 10.06
N GLY A 145 17.56 -7.59 8.78
CA GLY A 145 18.25 -6.87 7.70
C GLY A 145 19.42 -7.63 7.06
N ARG A 146 19.60 -8.92 7.36
CA ARG A 146 20.67 -9.74 6.77
C ARG A 146 20.26 -10.27 5.39
N LYS A 147 21.23 -10.49 4.51
CA LYS A 147 20.99 -11.17 3.22
C LYS A 147 20.37 -12.54 3.51
N MET A 148 19.31 -12.90 2.81
CA MET A 148 18.80 -14.27 2.86
C MET A 148 19.79 -15.21 2.17
N SER A 149 20.17 -16.29 2.84
CA SER A 149 21.02 -17.33 2.26
C SER A 149 20.71 -18.70 2.86
N LYS A 150 20.97 -19.75 2.08
CA LYS A 150 20.86 -21.14 2.57
C LYS A 150 21.77 -21.40 3.77
N SER A 151 22.97 -20.81 3.78
CA SER A 151 23.95 -20.97 4.88
C SER A 151 23.50 -20.37 6.20
N LEU A 152 22.71 -19.30 6.18
CA LEU A 152 22.17 -18.66 7.38
C LEU A 152 20.84 -19.27 7.83
N GLY A 153 20.25 -20.18 7.03
CA GLY A 153 18.94 -20.78 7.32
C GLY A 153 17.81 -19.75 7.44
N ASN A 154 18.00 -18.54 6.93
CA ASN A 154 17.06 -17.41 7.02
C ASN A 154 16.35 -17.15 5.68
N GLY A 155 16.40 -18.13 4.76
CA GLY A 155 15.62 -18.10 3.53
C GLY A 155 14.15 -18.31 3.86
N ILE A 156 13.30 -17.54 3.19
CA ILE A 156 11.84 -17.63 3.32
C ILE A 156 11.33 -18.12 1.98
N ASP A 157 10.63 -19.26 1.98
CA ASP A 157 10.03 -19.78 0.77
C ASP A 157 8.76 -18.96 0.47
N PRO A 158 8.70 -18.25 -0.67
CA PRO A 158 7.51 -17.49 -1.03
C PRO A 158 6.26 -18.36 -1.13
N LEU A 159 6.38 -19.65 -1.47
CA LEU A 159 5.23 -20.56 -1.58
C LEU A 159 4.61 -20.87 -0.22
N GLU A 160 5.41 -21.00 0.83
CA GLU A 160 4.90 -21.17 2.21
C GLU A 160 4.14 -19.92 2.67
N VAL A 161 4.65 -18.73 2.33
CA VAL A 161 3.98 -17.45 2.65
C VAL A 161 2.67 -17.30 1.86
N ILE A 162 2.67 -17.71 0.59
CA ILE A 162 1.48 -17.70 -0.26
C ILE A 162 0.40 -18.65 0.28
N ASP A 163 0.78 -19.87 0.66
CA ASP A 163 -0.16 -20.84 1.23
C ASP A 163 -0.81 -20.31 2.52
N GLN A 164 -0.03 -19.61 3.35
CA GLN A 164 -0.51 -19.10 4.64
C GLN A 164 -1.31 -17.79 4.55
N TYR A 165 -0.94 -16.86 3.66
CA TYR A 165 -1.50 -15.50 3.64
C TYR A 165 -2.08 -15.06 2.31
N GLY A 166 -1.85 -15.80 1.23
CA GLY A 166 -2.29 -15.50 -0.13
C GLY A 166 -1.26 -14.73 -0.97
N THR A 167 -1.34 -14.92 -2.28
CA THR A 167 -0.43 -14.28 -3.27
C THR A 167 -0.53 -12.75 -3.24
N ASP A 168 -1.74 -12.20 -3.16
CA ASP A 168 -1.94 -10.75 -3.12
C ASP A 168 -1.31 -10.11 -1.89
N ALA A 169 -1.39 -10.76 -0.73
CA ALA A 169 -0.77 -10.26 0.50
C ALA A 169 0.75 -10.19 0.37
N LEU A 170 1.38 -11.23 -0.19
CA LEU A 170 2.82 -11.25 -0.42
C LEU A 170 3.24 -10.20 -1.46
N ARG A 171 2.56 -10.13 -2.60
CA ARG A 171 2.84 -9.14 -3.67
C ARG A 171 2.74 -7.73 -3.14
N PHE A 172 1.63 -7.40 -2.48
CA PHE A 172 1.39 -6.07 -1.95
C PHE A 172 2.47 -5.70 -0.91
N MET A 173 2.81 -6.59 0.02
CA MET A 173 3.86 -6.33 1.02
C MET A 173 5.24 -6.07 0.40
N LEU A 174 5.60 -6.80 -0.66
CA LEU A 174 6.91 -6.64 -1.32
C LEU A 174 7.01 -5.33 -2.11
N ILE A 175 5.89 -4.83 -2.63
CA ILE A 175 5.86 -3.62 -3.46
C ILE A 175 5.61 -2.38 -2.60
N SER A 176 4.66 -2.41 -1.67
CA SER A 176 4.28 -1.27 -0.82
C SER A 176 5.38 -0.89 0.16
N GLY A 177 5.50 0.41 0.46
CA GLY A 177 6.58 0.95 1.26
C GLY A 177 8.00 0.66 0.73
N SER A 178 8.15 0.31 -0.56
CA SER A 178 9.45 0.15 -1.22
C SER A 178 9.80 1.36 -2.08
N ALA A 179 11.08 1.73 -2.08
CA ALA A 179 11.63 2.75 -2.97
C ALA A 179 12.64 2.09 -3.92
N PRO A 180 12.73 2.54 -5.19
CA PRO A 180 13.71 2.00 -6.13
C PRO A 180 15.13 1.98 -5.56
N GLY A 181 15.83 0.86 -5.75
CA GLY A 181 17.18 0.60 -5.26
C GLY A 181 17.32 0.37 -3.76
N SER A 182 16.26 0.49 -2.97
CA SER A 182 16.31 0.28 -1.52
C SER A 182 16.01 -1.17 -1.15
N ASP A 183 16.81 -1.73 -0.24
CA ASP A 183 16.55 -3.05 0.32
C ASP A 183 15.27 -3.03 1.17
N ILE A 184 14.51 -4.13 1.14
CA ILE A 184 13.32 -4.31 1.96
C ILE A 184 13.54 -5.43 2.96
N ARG A 185 13.00 -5.27 4.17
CA ARG A 185 12.99 -6.35 5.16
C ARG A 185 11.68 -7.11 5.04
N TYR A 186 11.78 -8.43 5.04
CA TYR A 186 10.62 -9.28 5.23
C TYR A 186 10.18 -9.19 6.70
N ILE A 187 8.97 -8.68 6.91
CA ILE A 187 8.36 -8.52 8.24
C ILE A 187 7.01 -9.26 8.18
N PRO A 188 6.85 -10.41 8.87
CA PRO A 188 5.61 -11.20 8.83
C PRO A 188 4.36 -10.37 9.16
N GLU A 189 4.48 -9.43 10.07
CA GLU A 189 3.39 -8.54 10.48
C GLU A 189 2.89 -7.66 9.32
N ARG A 190 3.77 -7.28 8.39
CA ARG A 190 3.39 -6.53 7.18
C ARG A 190 2.63 -7.41 6.18
N VAL A 191 2.95 -8.70 6.09
CA VAL A 191 2.18 -9.65 5.27
C VAL A 191 0.78 -9.83 5.85
N VAL A 192 0.68 -9.94 7.17
CA VAL A 192 -0.61 -10.00 7.88
C VAL A 192 -1.42 -8.73 7.64
N ALA A 193 -0.78 -7.55 7.70
CA ALA A 193 -1.43 -6.27 7.39
C ALA A 193 -1.97 -6.24 5.95
N ALA A 194 -1.17 -6.64 4.96
CA ALA A 194 -1.58 -6.72 3.56
C ALA A 194 -2.76 -7.70 3.34
N ARG A 195 -2.75 -8.86 4.01
CA ARG A 195 -3.89 -9.79 4.00
C ARG A 195 -5.15 -9.15 4.61
N ASN A 196 -5.00 -8.44 5.73
CA ASN A 196 -6.13 -7.77 6.38
C ASN A 196 -6.69 -6.64 5.49
N PHE A 197 -5.83 -5.96 4.72
CA PHE A 197 -6.24 -5.01 3.70
C PHE A 197 -7.02 -5.66 2.56
N ALA A 198 -6.56 -6.78 2.00
CA ALA A 198 -7.34 -7.55 1.03
C ALA A 198 -8.73 -7.94 1.59
N ASN A 199 -8.81 -8.36 2.86
CA ASN A 199 -10.09 -8.61 3.53
C ASN A 199 -10.96 -7.35 3.69
N LYS A 200 -10.36 -6.18 3.92
CA LYS A 200 -11.09 -4.90 3.98
C LYS A 200 -11.72 -4.57 2.63
N VAL A 201 -10.97 -4.72 1.53
CA VAL A 201 -11.47 -4.56 0.15
C VAL A 201 -12.63 -5.51 -0.12
N TRP A 202 -12.48 -6.78 0.25
CA TRP A 202 -13.53 -7.80 0.12
C TRP A 202 -14.80 -7.46 0.92
N ASN A 203 -14.65 -6.96 2.15
CA ASN A 203 -15.80 -6.58 2.96
C ASN A 203 -16.52 -5.34 2.40
N ALA A 204 -15.77 -4.37 1.87
CA ALA A 204 -16.32 -3.20 1.21
C ALA A 204 -17.12 -3.60 -0.05
N SER A 205 -16.57 -4.49 -0.89
CA SER A 205 -17.27 -4.96 -2.08
C SER A 205 -18.53 -5.75 -1.73
N ARG A 206 -18.47 -6.64 -0.73
CA ARG A 206 -19.66 -7.36 -0.25
C ARG A 206 -20.75 -6.41 0.24
N PHE A 207 -20.40 -5.37 0.99
CA PHE A 207 -21.36 -4.36 1.44
C PHE A 207 -22.07 -3.70 0.25
N ILE A 208 -21.31 -3.31 -0.79
CA ILE A 208 -21.84 -2.65 -1.99
C ILE A 208 -22.74 -3.60 -2.77
N MET A 209 -22.26 -4.82 -3.05
CA MET A 209 -23.03 -5.85 -3.76
C MET A 209 -24.34 -6.20 -3.04
N MET A 210 -24.34 -6.26 -1.70
CA MET A 210 -25.58 -6.48 -0.93
C MET A 210 -26.59 -5.36 -1.14
N ASN A 211 -26.15 -4.10 -1.17
CA ASN A 211 -27.04 -2.96 -1.40
C ASN A 211 -27.55 -2.89 -2.85
N ILE A 212 -26.72 -3.29 -3.83
CA ILE A 212 -27.13 -3.45 -5.24
C ILE A 212 -28.25 -4.51 -5.35
N ASN A 213 -28.08 -5.67 -4.70
CA ASN A 213 -29.09 -6.72 -4.66
C ASN A 213 -30.41 -6.22 -4.06
N SER A 214 -30.36 -5.51 -2.93
CA SER A 214 -31.57 -4.95 -2.32
C SER A 214 -32.31 -3.96 -3.23
N LEU A 215 -31.61 -3.17 -4.05
CA LEU A 215 -32.26 -2.34 -5.06
C LEU A 215 -32.89 -3.17 -6.19
N THR A 216 -32.17 -4.18 -6.66
CA THR A 216 -32.66 -5.04 -7.75
C THR A 216 -33.90 -5.83 -7.33
N GLU A 217 -33.94 -6.33 -6.10
CA GLU A 217 -35.13 -6.97 -5.49
C GLU A 217 -36.30 -6.00 -5.35
N ALA A 218 -36.02 -4.70 -5.13
CA ALA A 218 -37.03 -3.64 -5.13
C ALA A 218 -37.45 -3.19 -6.54
N GLY A 219 -36.94 -3.84 -7.60
CA GLY A 219 -37.22 -3.49 -8.99
C GLY A 219 -36.51 -2.22 -9.49
N ILE A 220 -35.50 -1.74 -8.75
CA ILE A 220 -34.71 -0.56 -9.10
C ILE A 220 -33.38 -1.02 -9.70
N GLN A 221 -33.14 -0.66 -10.96
CA GLN A 221 -31.85 -0.92 -11.60
C GLN A 221 -30.82 0.11 -11.16
N VAL A 222 -29.60 -0.36 -10.88
CA VAL A 222 -28.46 0.52 -10.63
C VAL A 222 -28.05 1.16 -11.96
N PRO A 223 -27.92 2.49 -12.04
CA PRO A 223 -27.46 3.17 -13.24
C PRO A 223 -26.06 2.68 -13.62
N THR A 224 -25.80 2.54 -14.92
CA THR A 224 -24.43 2.34 -15.45
C THR A 224 -23.85 3.65 -16.01
N GLU A 225 -24.61 4.73 -15.89
CA GLU A 225 -24.23 6.07 -16.29
C GLU A 225 -24.28 6.98 -15.08
N LYS A 226 -23.45 8.02 -15.10
CA LYS A 226 -23.38 9.02 -14.04
C LYS A 226 -24.76 9.66 -13.85
N PRO A 227 -25.36 9.59 -12.64
CA PRO A 227 -26.59 10.28 -12.31
C PRO A 227 -26.45 11.80 -12.46
N ASP A 228 -27.59 12.49 -12.51
CA ASP A 228 -27.61 13.95 -12.46
C ASP A 228 -26.90 14.44 -11.19
N GLU A 229 -25.95 15.37 -11.35
CA GLU A 229 -25.13 15.88 -10.25
C GLU A 229 -25.96 16.50 -9.12
N SER A 230 -27.16 17.03 -9.41
CA SER A 230 -28.08 17.57 -8.41
C SER A 230 -28.59 16.52 -7.41
N THR A 231 -28.44 15.23 -7.73
CA THR A 231 -28.78 14.12 -6.83
C THR A 231 -27.64 13.72 -5.90
N PHE A 232 -26.42 14.25 -6.13
CA PHE A 232 -25.28 14.00 -5.27
C PHE A 232 -25.31 14.86 -4.02
N THR A 233 -24.92 14.24 -2.92
CA THR A 233 -24.61 14.94 -1.68
C THR A 233 -23.16 15.41 -1.68
N VAL A 234 -22.81 16.27 -0.71
CA VAL A 234 -21.42 16.73 -0.48
C VAL A 234 -20.45 15.54 -0.35
N ALA A 235 -20.87 14.47 0.34
CA ALA A 235 -20.05 13.26 0.52
C ALA A 235 -19.78 12.51 -0.81
N ASP A 236 -20.77 12.45 -1.71
CA ASP A 236 -20.61 11.78 -3.01
C ASP A 236 -19.62 12.55 -3.89
N LYS A 237 -19.80 13.87 -3.97
CA LYS A 237 -18.92 14.77 -4.71
C LYS A 237 -17.49 14.71 -4.18
N TRP A 238 -17.33 14.73 -2.86
CA TRP A 238 -16.02 14.61 -2.23
C TRP A 238 -15.30 13.30 -2.62
N ILE A 239 -15.94 12.14 -2.45
CA ILE A 239 -15.25 10.86 -2.73
C ILE A 239 -14.97 10.67 -4.23
N LEU A 240 -15.84 11.18 -5.11
CA LEU A 240 -15.62 11.18 -6.55
C LEU A 240 -14.41 12.04 -6.92
N SER A 241 -14.27 13.21 -6.28
CA SER A 241 -13.12 14.08 -6.48
C SER A 241 -11.83 13.44 -5.94
N LYS A 242 -11.87 12.79 -4.77
CA LYS A 242 -10.72 12.07 -4.21
C LYS A 242 -10.24 10.89 -5.05
N VAL A 243 -11.14 10.04 -5.56
CA VAL A 243 -10.73 8.90 -6.41
C VAL A 243 -10.18 9.38 -7.75
N ASN A 244 -10.70 10.51 -8.25
CA ASN A 244 -10.26 11.14 -9.49
C ASN A 244 -8.83 11.72 -9.36
N GLU A 245 -8.52 12.35 -8.22
CA GLU A 245 -7.16 12.78 -7.88
C GLU A 245 -6.21 11.59 -7.67
N LEU A 246 -6.66 10.55 -6.97
CA LEU A 246 -5.89 9.33 -6.75
C LEU A 246 -5.48 8.69 -8.09
N ALA A 247 -6.38 8.62 -9.07
CA ALA A 247 -6.06 8.05 -10.38
C ALA A 247 -4.90 8.79 -11.06
N ALA A 248 -4.91 10.13 -11.03
CA ALA A 248 -3.84 10.94 -11.59
C ALA A 248 -2.51 10.74 -10.86
N ASP A 249 -2.55 10.75 -9.53
CA ASP A 249 -1.37 10.65 -8.67
C ASP A 249 -0.75 9.25 -8.75
N ALA A 250 -1.54 8.18 -8.65
CA ALA A 250 -1.07 6.82 -8.85
C ALA A 250 -0.43 6.63 -10.22
N THR A 251 -1.02 7.19 -11.29
CA THR A 251 -0.46 7.14 -12.64
C THR A 251 0.91 7.84 -12.70
N ASP A 252 1.03 9.07 -12.20
CA ASP A 252 2.30 9.81 -12.14
C ASP A 252 3.39 9.03 -11.39
N LYS A 253 3.02 8.36 -10.30
CA LYS A 253 3.92 7.56 -9.48
C LYS A 253 4.39 6.31 -10.22
N LEU A 254 3.49 5.60 -10.89
CA LEU A 254 3.83 4.44 -11.73
C LEU A 254 4.76 4.83 -12.89
N ASP A 255 4.49 5.93 -13.59
CA ASP A 255 5.32 6.46 -14.68
C ASP A 255 6.75 6.80 -14.21
N LYS A 256 6.90 7.14 -12.93
CA LYS A 256 8.19 7.44 -12.27
C LYS A 256 8.85 6.23 -11.61
N PHE A 257 8.26 5.04 -11.73
CA PHE A 257 8.67 3.81 -11.02
C PHE A 257 8.60 3.90 -9.49
N GLU A 258 7.80 4.84 -8.95
CA GLU A 258 7.53 5.00 -7.52
C GLU A 258 6.39 4.05 -7.08
N LEU A 259 6.52 2.75 -7.42
CA LEU A 259 5.47 1.73 -7.25
C LEU A 259 5.01 1.60 -5.79
N GLY A 260 5.95 1.64 -4.83
CA GLY A 260 5.59 1.56 -3.42
C GLY A 260 4.75 2.73 -2.95
N VAL A 261 5.07 3.95 -3.40
CA VAL A 261 4.32 5.17 -3.04
C VAL A 261 2.92 5.14 -3.65
N ALA A 262 2.78 4.69 -4.89
CA ALA A 262 1.48 4.48 -5.51
C ALA A 262 0.63 3.46 -4.72
N GLY A 263 1.21 2.32 -4.35
CA GLY A 263 0.55 1.30 -3.53
C GLY A 263 0.08 1.83 -2.18
N ASP A 264 0.94 2.59 -1.48
CA ASP A 264 0.62 3.19 -0.18
C ASP A 264 -0.55 4.19 -0.29
N LYS A 265 -0.59 5.01 -1.35
CA LYS A 265 -1.69 5.96 -1.60
C LYS A 265 -3.01 5.26 -1.92
N ILE A 266 -2.95 4.16 -2.67
CA ILE A 266 -4.15 3.36 -3.01
C ILE A 266 -4.70 2.71 -1.74
N GLU A 267 -3.84 2.12 -0.90
CA GLU A 267 -4.26 1.55 0.40
C GLU A 267 -4.85 2.61 1.33
N ASP A 268 -4.18 3.76 1.47
CA ASP A 268 -4.66 4.87 2.29
C ASP A 268 -6.03 5.37 1.83
N PHE A 269 -6.23 5.57 0.52
CA PHE A 269 -7.54 5.97 0.00
C PHE A 269 -8.62 4.93 0.29
N ILE A 270 -8.38 3.65 -0.06
CA ILE A 270 -9.40 2.61 0.09
C ILE A 270 -9.77 2.44 1.58
N TRP A 271 -8.77 2.45 2.45
CA TRP A 271 -9.00 2.24 3.88
C TRP A 271 -9.56 3.49 4.56
N ASN A 272 -8.80 4.58 4.48
CA ASN A 272 -8.99 5.76 5.32
C ASN A 272 -9.90 6.81 4.70
N GLU A 273 -10.25 6.73 3.42
CA GLU A 273 -11.20 7.66 2.78
C GLU A 273 -12.48 6.94 2.37
N PHE A 274 -12.36 5.87 1.61
CA PHE A 274 -13.52 5.14 1.10
C PHE A 274 -14.22 4.33 2.20
N CYS A 275 -13.50 3.46 2.90
CA CYS A 275 -14.14 2.58 3.89
C CYS A 275 -14.49 3.29 5.20
N ASP A 276 -13.54 4.03 5.79
CA ASP A 276 -13.71 4.58 7.14
C ASP A 276 -14.60 5.83 7.19
N TRP A 277 -14.78 6.51 6.05
CA TRP A 277 -15.62 7.71 5.95
C TRP A 277 -16.75 7.55 4.96
N TYR A 278 -16.48 7.38 3.66
CA TYR A 278 -17.56 7.46 2.67
C TYR A 278 -18.63 6.36 2.87
N ILE A 279 -18.21 5.11 3.08
CA ILE A 279 -19.13 4.01 3.40
C ILE A 279 -19.94 4.30 4.67
N GLU A 280 -19.35 4.93 5.69
CA GLU A 280 -20.06 5.29 6.92
C GLU A 280 -21.03 6.47 6.72
N MET A 281 -20.64 7.47 5.92
CA MET A 281 -21.47 8.64 5.57
C MET A 281 -22.72 8.26 4.78
N VAL A 282 -22.63 7.22 3.94
CA VAL A 282 -23.72 6.85 3.03
C VAL A 282 -24.74 5.90 3.65
N LYS A 283 -24.38 5.15 4.71
CA LYS A 283 -25.28 4.20 5.40
C LYS A 283 -26.66 4.77 5.76
N PRO A 284 -26.80 5.98 6.35
CA PRO A 284 -28.12 6.54 6.65
C PRO A 284 -29.01 6.70 5.41
N ARG A 285 -28.43 7.01 4.25
CA ARG A 285 -29.16 7.12 2.98
C ARG A 285 -29.55 5.76 2.42
N LEU A 286 -28.68 4.76 2.54
CA LEU A 286 -28.95 3.40 2.06
C LEU A 286 -30.09 2.72 2.85
N TYR A 287 -30.21 3.00 4.14
CA TYR A 287 -31.28 2.49 5.01
C TYR A 287 -32.49 3.41 5.13
N GLY A 288 -32.44 4.59 4.50
CA GLY A 288 -33.54 5.56 4.49
C GLY A 288 -34.60 5.25 3.43
N GLU A 289 -35.67 6.05 3.43
CA GLU A 289 -36.82 5.91 2.52
C GLU A 289 -36.69 6.74 1.23
N ASP A 290 -35.73 7.66 1.14
CA ASP A 290 -35.53 8.49 -0.06
C ASP A 290 -34.84 7.70 -1.18
N ALA A 291 -35.65 7.23 -2.13
CA ALA A 291 -35.20 6.42 -3.25
C ALA A 291 -34.25 7.15 -4.21
N ALA A 292 -34.38 8.47 -4.40
CA ALA A 292 -33.63 9.20 -5.42
C ALA A 292 -32.16 9.37 -5.01
N THR A 293 -31.91 9.83 -3.79
CA THR A 293 -30.53 9.98 -3.28
C THR A 293 -29.86 8.63 -3.01
N LYS A 294 -30.63 7.58 -2.74
CA LYS A 294 -30.12 6.21 -2.56
C LYS A 294 -29.51 5.63 -3.83
N VAL A 295 -30.11 5.87 -4.99
CA VAL A 295 -29.57 5.39 -6.28
C VAL A 295 -28.22 6.02 -6.57
N SER A 296 -28.09 7.34 -6.40
CA SER A 296 -26.83 8.06 -6.64
C SER A 296 -25.72 7.67 -5.67
N ALA A 297 -26.08 7.35 -4.41
CA ALA A 297 -25.17 6.77 -3.43
C ALA A 297 -24.61 5.40 -3.87
N ILE A 298 -25.47 4.50 -4.35
CA ILE A 298 -25.05 3.16 -4.78
C ILE A 298 -24.21 3.24 -6.06
N TRP A 299 -24.57 4.11 -7.01
CA TRP A 299 -23.74 4.38 -8.18
C TRP A 299 -22.36 4.88 -7.77
N THR A 300 -22.28 5.84 -6.84
CA THR A 300 -21.00 6.42 -6.40
C THR A 300 -20.14 5.38 -5.68
N LEU A 301 -20.73 4.56 -4.81
CA LEU A 301 -20.04 3.43 -4.15
C LEU A 301 -19.45 2.47 -5.18
N GLU A 302 -20.23 2.08 -6.18
CA GLU A 302 -19.79 1.17 -7.22
C GLU A 302 -18.70 1.79 -8.10
N TYR A 303 -18.89 3.02 -8.56
CA TYR A 303 -17.90 3.75 -9.35
C TYR A 303 -16.55 3.84 -8.63
N VAL A 304 -16.56 4.28 -7.36
CA VAL A 304 -15.33 4.43 -6.55
C VAL A 304 -14.67 3.07 -6.30
N LEU A 305 -15.45 2.02 -6.01
CA LEU A 305 -14.92 0.67 -5.88
C LEU A 305 -14.27 0.21 -7.19
N THR A 306 -14.93 0.38 -8.32
CA THR A 306 -14.42 -0.03 -9.64
C THR A 306 -13.10 0.69 -9.97
N GLN A 307 -13.01 2.00 -9.78
CA GLN A 307 -11.74 2.73 -9.96
C GLN A 307 -10.65 2.23 -9.00
N SER A 308 -11.00 2.00 -7.73
CA SER A 308 -10.07 1.51 -6.71
C SER A 308 -9.52 0.12 -7.04
N LEU A 309 -10.37 -0.80 -7.50
CA LEU A 309 -9.98 -2.14 -7.92
C LEU A 309 -9.02 -2.08 -9.10
N LYS A 310 -9.31 -1.25 -10.10
CA LYS A 310 -8.45 -1.08 -11.29
C LYS A 310 -7.06 -0.55 -10.91
N LEU A 311 -6.99 0.44 -10.01
CA LEU A 311 -5.72 0.97 -9.51
C LEU A 311 -4.94 -0.06 -8.67
N LEU A 312 -5.65 -0.86 -7.86
CA LEU A 312 -5.06 -1.87 -6.98
C LEU A 312 -4.62 -3.14 -7.74
N HIS A 313 -5.20 -3.41 -8.91
CA HIS A 313 -5.00 -4.65 -9.65
C HIS A 313 -3.53 -5.02 -9.96
N PRO A 314 -2.64 -4.09 -10.36
CA PRO A 314 -1.22 -4.40 -10.53
C PRO A 314 -0.54 -4.99 -9.29
N TYR A 315 -1.07 -4.68 -8.10
CA TYR A 315 -0.56 -5.12 -6.81
C TYR A 315 -1.24 -6.41 -6.32
N MET A 316 -2.57 -6.44 -6.34
CA MET A 316 -3.39 -7.54 -5.83
C MET A 316 -4.30 -8.13 -6.92
N PRO A 317 -3.74 -8.83 -7.93
CA PRO A 317 -4.49 -9.23 -9.11
C PRO A 317 -5.61 -10.24 -8.84
N PHE A 318 -5.50 -11.11 -7.84
CA PHE A 318 -6.46 -12.21 -7.68
C PHE A 318 -7.77 -11.73 -7.02
N VAL A 319 -7.68 -11.05 -5.88
CA VAL A 319 -8.85 -10.53 -5.18
C VAL A 319 -9.57 -9.44 -5.98
N THR A 320 -8.82 -8.62 -6.72
CA THR A 320 -9.42 -7.56 -7.53
C THR A 320 -10.15 -8.11 -8.75
N GLU A 321 -9.61 -9.15 -9.41
CA GLU A 321 -10.28 -9.85 -10.50
C GLU A 321 -11.57 -10.51 -10.02
N GLU A 322 -11.51 -11.27 -8.93
CA GLU A 322 -12.68 -11.96 -8.37
C GLU A 322 -13.83 -10.99 -8.05
N ILE A 323 -13.50 -9.86 -7.39
CA ILE A 323 -14.49 -8.85 -7.05
C ILE A 323 -15.05 -8.19 -8.32
N TYR A 324 -14.18 -7.81 -9.27
CA TYR A 324 -14.58 -7.11 -10.49
C TYR A 324 -15.53 -7.97 -11.33
N VAL A 325 -15.19 -9.24 -11.55
CA VAL A 325 -16.03 -10.17 -12.32
C VAL A 325 -17.38 -10.37 -11.64
N ALA A 326 -17.41 -10.64 -10.33
CA ALA A 326 -18.65 -10.86 -9.59
C ALA A 326 -19.56 -9.62 -9.59
N LEU A 327 -18.98 -8.42 -9.42
CA LEU A 327 -19.71 -7.15 -9.47
C LEU A 327 -20.25 -6.88 -10.87
N ARG A 328 -19.45 -7.11 -11.91
CA ARG A 328 -19.84 -6.97 -13.31
C ARG A 328 -21.02 -7.87 -13.67
N GLU A 329 -20.96 -9.14 -13.29
CA GLU A 329 -22.04 -10.10 -13.54
C GLU A 329 -23.34 -9.64 -12.89
N GLN A 330 -23.26 -9.16 -11.66
CA GLN A 330 -24.41 -8.63 -10.92
C GLN A 330 -25.04 -7.40 -11.60
N LEU A 331 -24.22 -6.56 -12.25
CA LEU A 331 -24.65 -5.35 -12.98
C LEU A 331 -25.07 -5.62 -14.43
N GLY A 332 -25.06 -6.87 -14.89
CA GLY A 332 -25.45 -7.22 -16.25
C GLY A 332 -24.39 -6.88 -17.31
N GLY A 333 -23.10 -6.84 -16.94
CA GLY A 333 -21.98 -6.77 -17.87
C GLY A 333 -21.39 -5.38 -18.14
N LYS A 334 -21.91 -4.32 -17.50
CA LYS A 334 -21.42 -2.94 -17.63
C LYS A 334 -21.26 -2.29 -16.26
N MET A 335 -20.08 -1.74 -15.99
CA MET A 335 -19.73 -1.06 -14.72
C MET A 335 -20.18 0.40 -14.72
N ALA A 336 -20.17 1.09 -13.57
CA ALA A 336 -20.54 2.52 -13.47
C ALA A 336 -19.63 3.46 -14.26
N ASP A 337 -18.40 3.06 -14.55
CA ASP A 337 -17.48 3.84 -15.38
C ASP A 337 -17.69 3.61 -16.88
N GLY A 338 -18.68 2.79 -17.24
CA GLY A 338 -19.05 2.47 -18.62
C GLY A 338 -18.26 1.31 -19.23
N ASP A 339 -17.28 0.75 -18.51
CA ASP A 339 -16.48 -0.37 -19.00
C ASP A 339 -17.32 -1.65 -19.11
N THR A 340 -17.05 -2.44 -20.15
CA THR A 340 -17.73 -3.72 -20.42
C THR A 340 -16.76 -4.90 -20.47
N ALA A 341 -15.47 -4.67 -20.19
CA ALA A 341 -14.42 -5.68 -20.17
C ALA A 341 -14.83 -6.88 -19.28
N GLU A 342 -14.65 -8.10 -19.80
CA GLU A 342 -14.98 -9.35 -19.10
C GLU A 342 -14.04 -9.68 -17.94
N SER A 343 -12.84 -9.07 -17.94
CA SER A 343 -11.81 -9.23 -16.92
C SER A 343 -11.19 -7.87 -16.63
N ILE A 344 -10.79 -7.65 -15.37
CA ILE A 344 -10.14 -6.40 -14.99
C ILE A 344 -8.77 -6.24 -15.67
N MET A 345 -8.13 -7.36 -16.03
CA MET A 345 -6.85 -7.42 -16.73
C MET A 345 -6.86 -6.69 -18.08
N VAL A 346 -8.04 -6.61 -18.73
CA VAL A 346 -8.24 -5.96 -20.03
C VAL A 346 -9.15 -4.74 -19.94
N SER A 347 -9.44 -4.28 -18.72
CA SER A 347 -10.22 -3.08 -18.47
C SER A 347 -9.38 -1.81 -18.69
N ASN A 348 -10.06 -0.68 -18.91
CA ASN A 348 -9.37 0.58 -19.10
C ASN A 348 -8.78 1.09 -17.79
N TRP A 349 -7.53 1.56 -17.84
CA TRP A 349 -6.89 2.22 -16.71
C TRP A 349 -7.65 3.51 -16.31
N PRO A 350 -7.83 3.78 -15.00
CA PRO A 350 -8.46 5.01 -14.52
C PRO A 350 -7.74 6.28 -14.99
N VAL A 351 -8.51 7.25 -15.50
CA VAL A 351 -7.98 8.54 -15.97
C VAL A 351 -8.71 9.68 -15.28
N LYS A 352 -7.99 10.76 -14.99
CA LYS A 352 -8.58 11.96 -14.42
C LYS A 352 -9.64 12.56 -15.35
N ARG A 353 -10.78 12.90 -14.78
CA ARG A 353 -11.95 13.49 -15.44
C ARG A 353 -12.27 14.86 -14.87
N ASP A 354 -12.43 15.86 -15.74
CA ASP A 354 -12.74 17.23 -15.32
C ASP A 354 -14.14 17.36 -14.71
N ASP A 355 -15.09 16.50 -15.10
CA ASP A 355 -16.46 16.49 -14.57
C ASP A 355 -16.58 15.85 -13.17
N LEU A 356 -15.47 15.40 -12.59
CA LEU A 356 -15.40 14.81 -11.25
C LEU A 356 -14.44 15.60 -10.35
N VAL A 357 -14.35 16.92 -10.53
CA VAL A 357 -13.55 17.80 -9.69
C VAL A 357 -14.47 18.67 -8.83
N PHE A 358 -14.48 18.43 -7.53
CA PHE A 358 -15.39 19.05 -6.56
C PHE A 358 -14.63 19.70 -5.40
N THR A 359 -13.75 20.65 -5.71
CA THR A 359 -12.81 21.25 -4.73
C THR A 359 -13.50 21.86 -3.52
N LYS A 360 -14.68 22.46 -3.68
CA LYS A 360 -15.44 23.03 -2.56
C LYS A 360 -15.90 21.92 -1.62
N GLU A 361 -16.57 20.90 -2.15
CA GLU A 361 -17.07 19.77 -1.39
C GLU A 361 -15.95 18.96 -0.72
N GLU A 362 -14.75 18.94 -1.30
CA GLU A 362 -13.59 18.40 -0.62
C GLU A 362 -13.20 19.19 0.63
N GLN A 363 -13.10 20.52 0.51
CA GLN A 363 -12.76 21.38 1.65
C GLN A 363 -13.82 21.30 2.76
N ASP A 364 -15.09 21.33 2.36
CA ASP A 364 -16.24 21.23 3.27
C ASP A 364 -16.20 19.89 4.05
N THR A 365 -15.89 18.78 3.36
CA THR A 365 -15.81 17.46 3.98
C THR A 365 -14.60 17.31 4.90
N GLU A 366 -13.42 17.84 4.53
CA GLU A 366 -12.25 17.80 5.39
C GLU A 366 -12.45 18.59 6.69
N LEU A 367 -13.17 19.71 6.64
CA LEU A 367 -13.54 20.47 7.83
C LEU A 367 -14.45 19.65 8.76
N ILE A 368 -15.42 18.93 8.22
CA ILE A 368 -16.29 18.04 9.00
C ILE A 368 -15.51 16.85 9.55
N LYS A 369 -14.60 16.26 8.78
CA LYS A 369 -13.71 15.19 9.26
C LYS A 369 -12.88 15.67 10.45
N ALA A 370 -12.37 16.90 10.41
CA ALA A 370 -11.64 17.50 11.52
C ALA A 370 -12.53 17.64 12.77
N ALA A 371 -13.77 18.11 12.63
CA ALA A 371 -14.71 18.21 13.74
C ALA A 371 -15.04 16.84 14.36
N VAL A 372 -15.35 15.85 13.53
CA VAL A 372 -15.66 14.49 13.98
C VAL A 372 -14.46 13.85 14.70
N LYS A 373 -13.24 14.01 14.15
CA LYS A 373 -12.00 13.56 14.80
C LYS A 373 -11.82 14.23 16.16
N SER A 374 -11.98 15.55 16.23
CA SER A 374 -11.90 16.30 17.49
C SER A 374 -12.89 15.77 18.55
N VAL A 375 -14.12 15.43 18.16
CA VAL A 375 -15.11 14.85 19.08
C VAL A 375 -14.71 13.44 19.52
N ARG A 376 -14.19 12.62 18.60
CA ARG A 376 -13.68 11.27 18.93
C ARG A 376 -12.50 11.34 19.88
N ASP A 377 -11.58 12.29 19.70
CA ASP A 377 -10.42 12.49 20.57
C ASP A 377 -10.86 12.92 21.98
N ILE A 378 -11.85 13.82 22.09
CA ILE A 378 -12.47 14.18 23.38
C ILE A 378 -13.03 12.91 24.05
N ARG A 379 -13.77 12.06 23.33
CA ARG A 379 -14.32 10.81 23.88
C ARG A 379 -13.24 9.86 24.38
N ILE A 380 -12.19 9.67 23.58
CA ILE A 380 -11.05 8.79 23.93
C ILE A 380 -10.36 9.31 25.18
N SER A 381 -10.13 10.62 25.27
CA SER A 381 -9.47 11.25 26.42
C SER A 381 -10.23 11.04 27.74
N LEU A 382 -11.57 10.96 27.66
CA LEU A 382 -12.45 10.69 28.78
C LEU A 382 -12.82 9.22 28.95
N ASN A 383 -12.28 8.32 28.12
CA ASN A 383 -12.65 6.91 28.09
C ASN A 383 -14.18 6.68 27.95
N VAL A 384 -14.86 7.55 27.19
CA VAL A 384 -16.31 7.48 26.94
C VAL A 384 -16.59 6.56 25.75
N PRO A 385 -17.57 5.65 25.86
CA PRO A 385 -17.95 4.79 24.75
C PRO A 385 -18.30 5.59 23.48
N PRO A 386 -17.83 5.18 22.29
CA PRO A 386 -18.13 5.89 21.03
C PRO A 386 -19.62 6.04 20.74
N SER A 387 -20.44 5.10 21.21
CA SER A 387 -21.90 5.06 21.01
C SER A 387 -22.68 6.04 21.90
N LYS A 388 -22.06 6.67 22.90
CA LYS A 388 -22.77 7.60 23.80
C LYS A 388 -23.14 8.86 23.03
N LYS A 389 -24.42 9.22 23.00
CA LYS A 389 -24.85 10.46 22.33
C LYS A 389 -24.47 11.68 23.15
N ALA A 390 -24.00 12.73 22.50
CA ALA A 390 -23.71 14.02 23.13
C ALA A 390 -24.13 15.17 22.22
N HIS A 391 -24.56 16.29 22.79
CA HIS A 391 -24.82 17.49 22.02
C HIS A 391 -23.49 18.14 21.63
N ILE A 392 -23.39 18.62 20.40
CA ILE A 392 -22.15 19.20 19.88
C ILE A 392 -22.43 20.64 19.45
N TYR A 393 -21.62 21.57 19.95
CA TYR A 393 -21.65 22.95 19.47
C TYR A 393 -20.47 23.18 18.54
N VAL A 394 -20.75 23.81 17.40
CA VAL A 394 -19.73 24.33 16.49
C VAL A 394 -19.74 25.85 16.61
N VAL A 395 -18.66 26.41 17.14
CA VAL A 395 -18.51 27.85 17.32
C VAL A 395 -17.49 28.38 16.33
N SER A 396 -17.89 29.31 15.50
CA SER A 396 -17.02 29.99 14.53
C SER A 396 -17.54 31.39 14.27
N ASP A 397 -16.66 32.37 14.15
CA ASP A 397 -17.00 33.72 13.70
C ASP A 397 -17.15 33.82 12.17
N ASP A 398 -16.64 32.85 11.42
CA ASP A 398 -16.78 32.76 9.95
C ASP A 398 -18.13 32.15 9.51
N GLU A 399 -18.91 32.93 8.76
CA GLU A 399 -20.19 32.50 8.17
C GLU A 399 -20.05 31.31 7.23
N ASN A 400 -18.95 31.21 6.47
CA ASN A 400 -18.76 30.10 5.55
C ASN A 400 -18.59 28.79 6.30
N VAL A 401 -17.79 28.81 7.39
CA VAL A 401 -17.60 27.64 8.25
C VAL A 401 -18.92 27.22 8.87
N ARG A 402 -19.70 28.18 9.40
CA ARG A 402 -21.03 27.87 9.95
C ARG A 402 -21.94 27.22 8.91
N ARG A 403 -22.01 27.78 7.70
CA ARG A 403 -22.79 27.22 6.58
C ARG A 403 -22.39 25.79 6.24
N VAL A 404 -21.10 25.45 6.24
CA VAL A 404 -20.63 24.07 5.98
C VAL A 404 -21.24 23.09 6.98
N PHE A 405 -21.24 23.42 8.27
CA PHE A 405 -21.83 22.55 9.29
C PHE A 405 -23.36 22.53 9.26
N GLU A 406 -24.01 23.59 8.79
CA GLU A 406 -25.47 23.61 8.58
C GLU A 406 -25.89 22.76 7.36
N GLU A 407 -25.18 22.87 6.24
CA GLU A 407 -25.50 22.16 4.98
C GLU A 407 -25.09 20.68 5.01
N ALA A 408 -23.95 20.37 5.63
CA ALA A 408 -23.34 19.03 5.62
C ALA A 408 -23.30 18.38 7.02
N GLY A 409 -23.94 18.97 8.03
CA GLY A 409 -23.98 18.44 9.40
C GLY A 409 -24.75 17.12 9.58
N SER A 410 -25.58 16.72 8.62
CA SER A 410 -26.43 15.53 8.73
C SER A 410 -25.61 14.24 8.88
N PHE A 411 -24.51 14.08 8.14
CA PHE A 411 -23.60 12.95 8.31
C PHE A 411 -22.62 13.18 9.47
N ALA A 412 -22.25 14.42 9.78
CA ALA A 412 -21.43 14.75 10.97
C ALA A 412 -22.11 14.25 12.25
N LYS A 413 -23.44 14.42 12.35
CA LYS A 413 -24.27 13.94 13.46
C LYS A 413 -24.15 12.44 13.66
N ALA A 414 -24.23 11.66 12.57
CA ALA A 414 -24.07 10.20 12.62
C ALA A 414 -22.63 9.80 13.02
N LEU A 415 -21.62 10.40 12.36
CA LEU A 415 -20.22 10.00 12.52
C LEU A 415 -19.60 10.41 13.87
N ALA A 416 -20.07 11.50 14.46
CA ALA A 416 -19.67 11.97 15.79
C ALA A 416 -20.51 11.34 16.93
N CYS A 417 -21.52 10.53 16.58
CA CYS A 417 -22.56 10.07 17.50
C CYS A 417 -23.17 11.23 18.29
N ALA A 418 -23.55 12.30 17.59
CA ALA A 418 -24.15 13.47 18.20
C ALA A 418 -25.65 13.25 18.46
N SER A 419 -26.17 13.71 19.60
CA SER A 419 -27.62 13.82 19.82
C SER A 419 -28.20 14.91 18.92
N ASP A 420 -27.48 16.03 18.82
CA ASP A 420 -27.74 17.14 17.93
C ASP A 420 -26.49 18.00 17.72
N ILE A 421 -26.50 18.86 16.69
CA ILE A 421 -25.41 19.79 16.38
C ILE A 421 -25.98 21.21 16.31
N THR A 422 -25.50 22.09 17.17
CA THR A 422 -25.82 23.52 17.15
C THR A 422 -24.64 24.31 16.57
N VAL A 423 -24.89 25.12 15.55
CA VAL A 423 -23.89 25.98 14.93
C VAL A 423 -24.16 27.43 15.35
N GLN A 424 -23.15 28.13 15.87
CA GLN A 424 -23.33 29.49 16.39
C GLN A 424 -22.07 30.35 16.28
N ALA A 425 -22.25 31.67 16.36
CA ALA A 425 -21.19 32.65 16.15
C ALA A 425 -20.26 32.83 17.36
N ASP A 426 -20.74 32.54 18.56
CA ASP A 426 -20.00 32.76 19.81
C ASP A 426 -20.26 31.63 20.83
N LYS A 427 -19.66 31.74 22.03
CA LYS A 427 -19.78 30.76 23.11
C LYS A 427 -21.09 30.93 23.92
N ALA A 428 -22.06 31.73 23.48
CA ALA A 428 -23.27 31.96 24.26
C ALA A 428 -24.05 30.65 24.50
N GLY A 429 -24.49 30.43 25.73
CA GLY A 429 -25.28 29.25 26.10
C GLY A 429 -24.49 27.94 26.28
N ILE A 430 -23.17 27.96 26.09
CA ILE A 430 -22.30 26.79 26.34
C ILE A 430 -21.72 26.91 27.76
N ALA A 431 -21.87 25.86 28.56
CA ALA A 431 -21.35 25.83 29.92
C ALA A 431 -19.81 25.95 29.97
N ASP A 432 -19.29 26.52 31.06
CA ASP A 432 -17.84 26.77 31.18
C ASP A 432 -17.00 25.52 31.37
N ASP A 433 -17.61 24.43 31.83
CA ASP A 433 -17.02 23.10 31.96
C ASP A 433 -17.07 22.30 30.65
N ALA A 434 -17.64 22.84 29.57
CA ALA A 434 -17.69 22.16 28.28
C ALA A 434 -16.28 21.88 27.75
N LEU A 435 -16.10 20.67 27.25
CA LEU A 435 -14.85 20.24 26.64
C LEU A 435 -14.74 20.86 25.26
N SER A 436 -13.54 21.28 24.88
CA SER A 436 -13.31 21.93 23.61
C SER A 436 -12.25 21.21 22.79
N GLY A 437 -12.38 21.31 21.48
CA GLY A 437 -11.33 20.94 20.53
C GLY A 437 -11.30 21.93 19.38
N VAL A 438 -10.10 22.36 19.00
CA VAL A 438 -9.89 23.39 17.99
C VAL A 438 -9.69 22.73 16.63
N ILE A 439 -10.41 23.24 15.64
CA ILE A 439 -10.28 22.85 14.24
C ILE A 439 -10.01 24.09 13.38
N PRO A 440 -9.60 23.96 12.11
CA PRO A 440 -9.42 25.11 11.24
C PRO A 440 -10.69 25.97 11.15
N GLY A 441 -10.62 27.22 11.60
CA GLY A 441 -11.73 28.18 11.53
C GLY A 441 -12.89 27.96 12.51
N ALA A 442 -12.84 26.97 13.41
CA ALA A 442 -13.89 26.75 14.42
C ALA A 442 -13.37 26.09 15.69
N THR A 443 -14.16 26.18 16.76
CA THR A 443 -13.98 25.40 17.99
C THR A 443 -15.20 24.53 18.22
N ILE A 444 -14.98 23.25 18.44
CA ILE A 444 -16.00 22.28 18.79
C ILE A 444 -16.12 22.22 20.30
N PHE A 445 -17.35 22.33 20.81
CA PHE A 445 -17.62 22.13 22.23
C PHE A 445 -18.56 20.95 22.45
N VAL A 446 -18.28 20.17 23.49
CA VAL A 446 -19.14 19.07 23.94
C VAL A 446 -19.40 19.26 25.45
N PRO A 447 -20.66 19.40 25.88
CA PRO A 447 -21.00 19.53 27.29
C PRO A 447 -20.46 18.34 28.10
N PHE A 448 -19.83 18.64 29.24
CA PHE A 448 -19.23 17.60 30.07
C PHE A 448 -20.30 16.61 30.60
N ALA A 449 -21.46 17.14 31.01
CA ALA A 449 -22.59 16.37 31.51
C ALA A 449 -23.13 15.34 30.49
N ASP A 450 -23.04 15.63 29.19
CA ASP A 450 -23.45 14.69 28.14
C ASP A 450 -22.47 13.53 27.99
N MET A 451 -21.19 13.75 28.33
CA MET A 451 -20.11 12.79 28.12
C MET A 451 -19.89 11.89 29.32
N VAL A 452 -20.00 12.41 30.53
CA VAL A 452 -19.64 11.70 31.76
C VAL A 452 -20.82 11.62 32.71
N ASP A 453 -21.18 10.40 33.12
CA ASP A 453 -22.04 10.20 34.29
C ASP A 453 -21.13 10.32 35.52
N VAL A 454 -21.13 11.50 36.16
CA VAL A 454 -20.16 11.88 37.19
C VAL A 454 -20.09 10.86 38.32
N GLU A 455 -21.24 10.34 38.76
CA GLU A 455 -21.30 9.38 39.87
C GLU A 455 -20.78 8.00 39.45
N LYS A 456 -21.13 7.52 38.25
CA LYS A 456 -20.57 6.26 37.73
C LYS A 456 -19.08 6.38 37.44
N GLU A 457 -18.61 7.54 36.99
CA GLU A 457 -17.19 7.74 36.70
C GLU A 457 -16.36 7.84 37.97
N LYS A 458 -16.88 8.50 39.02
CA LYS A 458 -16.30 8.44 40.37
C LYS A 458 -16.20 6.99 40.86
N GLU A 459 -17.25 6.18 40.68
CA GLU A 459 -17.23 4.77 41.08
C GLU A 459 -16.18 3.97 40.28
N ARG A 460 -16.10 4.18 38.97
CA ARG A 460 -15.11 3.53 38.09
C ARG A 460 -13.68 3.89 38.46
N LEU A 461 -13.39 5.18 38.62
CA LEU A 461 -12.07 5.67 38.99
C LEU A 461 -11.69 5.25 40.41
N THR A 462 -12.65 5.14 41.33
CA THR A 462 -12.40 4.59 42.67
C THR A 462 -12.00 3.11 42.61
N LYS A 463 -12.71 2.29 41.82
CA LYS A 463 -12.33 0.88 41.60
C LYS A 463 -10.97 0.74 40.91
N GLU A 464 -10.67 1.60 39.94
CA GLU A 464 -9.38 1.59 39.24
C GLU A 464 -8.24 2.03 40.17
N LYS A 465 -8.48 3.02 41.04
CA LYS A 465 -7.57 3.41 42.11
C LYS A 465 -7.29 2.22 43.04
N GLU A 466 -8.30 1.52 43.53
CA GLU A 466 -8.11 0.34 44.38
C GLU A 466 -7.31 -0.78 43.67
N ARG A 467 -7.53 -0.97 42.37
CA ARG A 467 -6.77 -1.94 41.56
C ARG A 467 -5.30 -1.54 41.46
N LEU A 468 -5.03 -0.28 41.11
CA LEU A 468 -3.67 0.25 40.99
C LEU A 468 -2.95 0.26 42.34
N GLU A 469 -3.64 0.53 43.46
CA GLU A 469 -3.07 0.43 44.82
C GLU A 469 -2.57 -0.99 45.11
N LYS A 470 -3.34 -2.02 44.74
CA LYS A 470 -2.95 -3.43 44.91
C LYS A 470 -1.77 -3.83 44.03
N GLU A 471 -1.75 -3.39 42.77
CA GLU A 471 -0.64 -3.69 41.84
C GLU A 471 0.65 -2.96 42.23
N LEU A 472 0.54 -1.72 42.74
CA LEU A 472 1.67 -0.98 43.30
C LEU A 472 2.17 -1.63 44.59
N GLU A 473 1.30 -2.09 45.48
CA GLU A 473 1.70 -2.83 46.69
C GLU A 473 2.46 -4.11 46.31
N ARG A 474 1.96 -4.85 45.30
CA ARG A 474 2.60 -6.06 44.80
C ARG A 474 3.98 -5.78 44.18
N SER A 475 4.07 -4.77 43.33
CA SER A 475 5.32 -4.38 42.66
C SER A 475 6.36 -3.91 43.69
N ASN A 476 5.94 -3.05 44.62
CA ASN A 476 6.79 -2.57 45.71
C ASN A 476 7.29 -3.72 46.60
N LYS A 477 6.41 -4.66 46.99
CA LYS A 477 6.79 -5.83 47.80
C LYS A 477 7.77 -6.75 47.08
N MET A 478 7.66 -6.87 45.75
CA MET A 478 8.56 -7.67 44.93
C MET A 478 9.93 -7.00 44.81
N LEU A 479 9.96 -5.70 44.57
CA LEU A 479 11.17 -4.90 44.42
C LEU A 479 11.86 -4.58 45.76
N SER A 480 11.14 -4.64 46.88
CA SER A 480 11.71 -4.53 48.23
C SER A 480 12.23 -5.86 48.79
N ASN A 481 11.95 -6.99 48.12
CA ASN A 481 12.43 -8.31 48.55
C ASN A 481 13.87 -8.52 48.09
N GLU A 482 14.83 -8.44 49.02
CA GLU A 482 16.25 -8.60 48.74
C GLU A 482 16.61 -9.91 48.00
N ASN A 483 15.91 -11.01 48.29
CA ASN A 483 16.15 -12.28 47.62
C ASN A 483 15.73 -12.27 46.16
N PHE A 484 14.68 -11.53 45.82
CA PHE A 484 14.23 -11.35 44.44
C PHE A 484 15.18 -10.44 43.67
N VAL A 485 15.56 -9.30 44.25
CA VAL A 485 16.48 -8.34 43.62
C VAL A 485 17.87 -8.96 43.37
N LYS A 486 18.37 -9.79 44.28
CA LYS A 486 19.69 -10.44 44.13
C LYS A 486 19.69 -11.63 43.16
N LYS A 487 18.55 -12.29 42.91
CA LYS A 487 18.48 -13.55 42.12
C LYS A 487 17.76 -13.42 40.78
N ALA A 488 16.96 -12.38 40.57
CA ALA A 488 16.20 -12.20 39.34
C ALA A 488 17.12 -11.76 38.18
N PRO A 489 16.87 -12.25 36.94
CA PRO A 489 17.57 -11.74 35.75
C PRO A 489 17.34 -10.24 35.55
N GLU A 490 18.36 -9.53 35.06
CA GLU A 490 18.33 -8.07 34.87
C GLU A 490 17.15 -7.60 33.99
N LYS A 491 16.84 -8.36 32.92
CA LYS A 491 15.67 -8.10 32.06
C LYS A 491 14.35 -8.08 32.85
N LYS A 492 14.20 -9.02 33.80
CA LYS A 492 12.98 -9.15 34.61
C LYS A 492 12.87 -8.04 35.65
N LEU A 493 13.99 -7.59 36.21
CA LEU A 493 14.04 -6.43 37.10
C LEU A 493 13.71 -5.13 36.36
N ALA A 494 14.21 -4.98 35.13
CA ALA A 494 13.87 -3.84 34.28
C ALA A 494 12.39 -3.82 33.92
N GLU A 495 11.82 -4.97 33.52
CA GLU A 495 10.38 -5.13 33.25
C GLU A 495 9.52 -4.77 34.46
N GLU A 496 9.87 -5.22 35.66
CA GLU A 496 9.07 -4.95 36.86
C GLU A 496 9.18 -3.49 37.34
N ARG A 497 10.36 -2.86 37.20
CA ARG A 497 10.53 -1.41 37.46
C ARG A 497 9.76 -0.55 36.46
N ALA A 498 9.74 -0.96 35.19
CA ALA A 498 8.94 -0.27 34.16
C ALA A 498 7.45 -0.33 34.52
N LYS A 499 6.93 -1.52 34.87
CA LYS A 499 5.54 -1.67 35.32
C LYS A 499 5.20 -0.83 36.55
N GLN A 500 6.10 -0.79 37.55
CA GLN A 500 5.87 0.03 38.74
C GLN A 500 5.68 1.50 38.32
N LYS A 501 6.58 2.03 37.50
CA LYS A 501 6.50 3.41 37.02
C LYS A 501 5.21 3.66 36.25
N ASP A 502 4.82 2.74 35.36
CA ASP A 502 3.57 2.86 34.60
C ASP A 502 2.35 2.92 35.54
N TYR A 503 2.33 2.09 36.59
CA TYR A 503 1.24 2.11 37.58
C TYR A 503 1.24 3.39 38.44
N GLU A 504 2.41 3.95 38.77
CA GLU A 504 2.52 5.24 39.49
C GLU A 504 1.97 6.39 38.64
N ASP A 505 2.36 6.46 37.37
CA ASP A 505 1.89 7.46 36.41
C ASP A 505 0.36 7.33 36.17
N MET A 506 -0.16 6.11 36.07
CA MET A 506 -1.60 5.85 35.98
C MET A 506 -2.34 6.28 37.26
N MET A 507 -1.79 5.98 38.44
CA MET A 507 -2.38 6.34 39.73
C MET A 507 -2.49 7.86 39.90
N GLU A 508 -1.46 8.60 39.51
CA GLU A 508 -1.48 10.06 39.58
C GLU A 508 -2.59 10.64 38.71
N LYS A 509 -2.74 10.16 37.47
CA LYS A 509 -3.84 10.57 36.57
C LYS A 509 -5.21 10.27 37.15
N VAL A 510 -5.42 9.08 37.71
CA VAL A 510 -6.69 8.70 38.34
C VAL A 510 -7.02 9.61 39.53
N LYS A 511 -6.03 9.96 40.37
CA LYS A 511 -6.22 10.88 41.49
C LYS A 511 -6.57 12.30 41.04
N GLN A 512 -5.89 12.82 40.00
CA GLN A 512 -6.19 14.12 39.42
C GLN A 512 -7.61 14.17 38.84
N GLN A 513 -8.03 13.12 38.14
CA GLN A 513 -9.40 13.01 37.60
C GLN A 513 -10.47 12.94 38.69
N LEU A 514 -10.24 12.15 39.75
CA LEU A 514 -11.16 12.11 40.90
C LEU A 514 -11.29 13.47 41.58
N ALA A 515 -10.18 14.16 41.84
CA ALA A 515 -10.20 15.49 42.45
C ALA A 515 -10.94 16.53 41.57
N HIS A 516 -10.80 16.43 40.25
CA HIS A 516 -11.55 17.27 39.32
C HIS A 516 -13.06 16.99 39.38
N LEU A 517 -13.47 15.71 39.38
CA LEU A 517 -14.88 15.31 39.48
C LEU A 517 -15.52 15.67 40.83
N GLU A 518 -14.74 15.70 41.91
CA GLU A 518 -15.19 16.16 43.23
C GLU A 518 -15.39 17.69 43.28
N GLY A 519 -14.66 18.45 42.46
CA GLY A 519 -14.77 19.91 42.35
C GLY A 519 -15.88 20.42 41.43
N LEU A 520 -16.59 19.52 40.73
CA LEU A 520 -17.74 19.83 39.86
C LEU A 520 -19.09 19.85 40.61
N ASN A 521 -19.08 19.65 41.93
CA ASN A 521 -20.28 19.68 42.79
C ASN A 521 -20.68 21.09 43.23
#